data_AF-A0A8T5LKI4-F1
#
_entry.id   AF-A0A8T5LKI4-F1
#
_cell.length_a   1.000
_cell.length_b   1.000
_cell.length_c   1.000
_cell.angle_alpha   90.00
_cell.angle_beta   90.00
_cell.angle_gamma   90.00
#
_symmetry.space_group_name_H-M   'P 1'
#
loop_
_entity.id
_entity.type
_entity.pdbx_description
1 polymer ?
#
loop_
_entity_poly.entity_id
_entity_poly.type
_entity_poly.pdbx_seq_one_letter_code
_entity_poly.pdbx_strand_id
1 'polypeptide(L)'
;MNKDKAIFDVFFREKPAMMLVELKNADSNVYASVLAKQIDCTYSHVVKILQEMQKSELIKFKKEGRLKLLELTKKGYDIAANIESIRSML
;
A
#
# COMPACT_ATOMS: atom_id res chain seq x y z
N MET A 1 21.86 -3.65 4.92
CA MET A 1 20.56 -4.20 5.39
C MET A 1 19.84 -4.76 4.16
N ASN A 2 19.43 -6.04 4.19
CA ASN A 2 18.80 -6.68 3.05
C ASN A 2 17.46 -5.97 2.75
N LYS A 3 17.20 -5.55 1.50
CA LYS A 3 16.01 -4.73 1.15
C LYS A 3 14.70 -5.42 1.56
N ASP A 4 14.67 -6.75 1.55
CA ASP A 4 13.51 -7.56 1.91
C ASP A 4 13.13 -7.45 3.39
N LYS A 5 14.10 -7.25 4.30
CA LYS A 5 13.78 -7.04 5.73
C LYS A 5 13.04 -5.72 5.97
N ALA A 6 13.35 -4.68 5.18
CA ALA A 6 12.80 -3.34 5.41
C ALA A 6 11.30 -3.25 5.10
N ILE A 7 10.83 -3.92 4.04
CA ILE A 7 9.42 -3.88 3.67
C ILE A 7 8.56 -4.82 4.53
N PHE A 8 9.13 -5.96 4.96
CA PHE A 8 8.47 -6.89 5.86
C PHE A 8 8.09 -6.20 7.18
N ASP A 9 9.05 -5.52 7.83
CA ASP A 9 8.80 -4.79 9.08
C ASP A 9 7.78 -3.64 8.94
N VAL A 10 7.63 -3.09 7.73
CA VAL A 10 6.62 -2.07 7.43
C VAL A 10 5.23 -2.71 7.34
N PHE A 11 5.08 -3.84 6.63
CA PHE A 11 3.77 -4.50 6.49
C PHE A 11 3.28 -5.21 7.75
N PHE A 12 4.15 -5.66 8.63
CA PHE A 12 3.69 -6.25 9.89
C PHE A 12 3.14 -5.22 10.89
N ARG A 13 3.05 -3.95 10.48
CA ARG A 13 2.25 -2.93 11.15
C ARG A 13 0.87 -2.89 10.51
N GLU A 14 -0.16 -2.86 11.36
CA GLU A 14 -1.57 -2.87 10.95
C GLU A 14 -1.89 -1.84 9.87
N LYS A 15 -1.56 -0.56 10.10
CA LYS A 15 -1.86 0.54 9.17
C LYS A 15 -1.30 0.27 7.75
N PRO A 16 0.01 0.03 7.52
CA PRO A 16 0.54 -0.34 6.20
C PRO A 16 -0.02 -1.62 5.58
N ALA A 17 -0.33 -2.66 6.38
CA ALA A 17 -1.00 -3.86 5.87
C ALA A 17 -2.37 -3.51 5.29
N MET A 18 -3.15 -2.76 6.06
CA MET A 18 -4.50 -2.36 5.70
C MET A 18 -4.53 -1.44 4.48
N MET A 19 -3.52 -0.58 4.29
CA MET A 19 -3.38 0.21 3.07
C MET A 19 -3.40 -0.64 1.80
N LEU A 20 -2.69 -1.77 1.81
CA LEU A 20 -2.60 -2.64 0.64
C LEU A 20 -3.92 -3.37 0.38
N VAL A 21 -4.61 -3.76 1.45
CA VAL A 21 -5.95 -4.38 1.39
C VAL A 21 -7.01 -3.40 0.92
N GLU A 22 -6.98 -2.15 1.39
CA GLU A 22 -7.88 -1.08 0.94
C GLU A 22 -7.66 -0.77 -0.54
N LEU A 23 -6.41 -0.71 -0.99
CA LEU A 23 -6.09 -0.56 -2.42
C LEU A 23 -6.61 -1.74 -3.26
N LYS A 24 -6.64 -2.96 -2.71
CA LYS A 24 -7.21 -4.14 -3.39
C LYS A 24 -8.73 -4.03 -3.54
N ASN A 25 -9.38 -3.56 -2.49
CA ASN A 25 -10.84 -3.51 -2.41
C ASN A 25 -11.44 -2.22 -2.98
N ALA A 26 -10.61 -1.27 -3.41
CA ALA A 26 -11.07 -0.08 -4.09
C ALA A 26 -11.57 -0.42 -5.51
N ASP A 27 -12.79 0.01 -5.84
CA ASP A 27 -13.41 -0.19 -7.15
C ASP A 27 -12.70 0.57 -8.30
N SER A 28 -11.76 1.46 -7.96
CA SER A 28 -11.06 2.32 -8.91
C SER A 28 -9.70 2.76 -8.38
N ASN A 29 -8.88 3.35 -9.26
CA ASN A 29 -7.57 3.89 -8.91
C ASN A 29 -7.67 4.89 -7.75
N VAL A 30 -6.89 4.65 -6.70
CA VAL A 30 -6.96 5.46 -5.47
C VAL A 30 -5.96 6.60 -5.52
N TYR A 31 -6.40 7.82 -5.22
CA TYR A 31 -5.48 8.93 -5.01
C TYR A 31 -4.70 8.74 -3.71
N ALA A 32 -3.39 8.93 -3.75
CA ALA A 32 -2.54 8.85 -2.55
C ALA A 32 -3.00 9.78 -1.41
N SER A 33 -3.63 10.93 -1.75
CA SER A 33 -4.20 11.86 -0.78
C SER A 33 -5.45 11.34 -0.08
N VAL A 34 -6.24 10.48 -0.73
CA VAL A 34 -7.43 9.84 -0.14
C VAL A 34 -6.98 8.77 0.85
N LEU A 35 -6.06 7.90 0.41
CA LEU A 35 -5.48 6.86 1.26
C LEU A 35 -4.78 7.48 2.49
N ALA A 36 -4.11 8.61 2.33
CA ALA A 36 -3.46 9.32 3.43
C ALA A 36 -4.42 9.90 4.47
N LYS A 37 -5.70 10.13 4.14
CA LYS A 37 -6.71 10.58 5.11
C LYS A 37 -7.29 9.43 5.94
N GLN A 38 -7.29 8.22 5.38
CA GLN A 38 -7.81 7.02 6.06
C GLN A 38 -6.83 6.51 7.10
N ILE A 39 -5.54 6.65 6.82
CA ILE A 39 -4.48 6.34 7.76
C ILE A 39 -4.28 7.57 8.64
N ASP A 40 -4.61 7.45 9.92
CA ASP A 40 -4.34 8.47 10.93
C ASP A 40 -2.82 8.67 11.14
N CYS A 41 -2.16 9.33 10.19
CA CYS A 41 -0.75 9.70 10.21
C CYS A 41 -0.46 10.89 9.29
N THR A 42 0.74 11.44 9.37
CA THR A 42 1.12 12.61 8.55
C THR A 42 1.29 12.23 7.08
N TYR A 43 0.91 13.13 6.17
CA TYR A 43 1.05 12.90 4.73
C TYR A 43 2.48 12.51 4.31
N SER A 44 3.50 13.14 4.91
CA SER A 44 4.91 12.82 4.64
C SER A 44 5.28 11.40 5.06
N HIS A 45 4.65 10.85 6.10
CA HIS A 45 4.83 9.46 6.50
C HIS A 45 4.17 8.51 5.50
N VAL A 46 2.92 8.80 5.07
CA VAL A 46 2.23 7.99 4.06
C VAL A 46 3.02 7.92 2.76
N VAL A 47 3.54 9.06 2.29
CA VAL A 47 4.36 9.11 1.07
C VAL A 47 5.61 8.25 1.20
N LYS A 48 6.28 8.23 2.36
CA LYS A 48 7.42 7.34 2.60
C LYS A 48 7.02 5.87 2.51
N ILE A 49 5.90 5.48 3.13
CA ILE A 49 5.40 4.10 3.07
C ILE A 49 5.10 3.71 1.61
N LEU A 50 4.38 4.55 0.87
CA LEU A 50 4.07 4.31 -0.53
C LEU A 50 5.34 4.20 -1.39
N GLN A 51 6.38 5.00 -1.12
CA GLN A 51 7.67 4.85 -1.80
C GLN A 51 8.33 3.50 -1.51
N GLU A 52 8.30 3.01 -0.26
CA GLU A 52 8.83 1.68 0.07
C GLU A 52 8.00 0.55 -0.58
N MET A 53 6.68 0.69 -0.62
CA MET A 53 5.80 -0.25 -1.33
C MET A 53 6.09 -0.28 -2.83
N GLN A 54 6.35 0.88 -3.46
CA GLN A 54 6.72 0.96 -4.86
C GLN A 54 8.09 0.32 -5.12
N LYS A 55 9.10 0.61 -4.27
CA LYS A 55 10.43 0.00 -4.36
C LYS A 55 10.38 -1.53 -4.23
N SER A 56 9.39 -2.04 -3.52
CA SER A 56 9.14 -3.47 -3.32
C SER A 56 8.22 -4.09 -4.38
N GLU A 57 7.87 -3.30 -5.40
CA GLU A 57 7.04 -3.68 -6.56
C GLU A 57 5.61 -4.10 -6.20
N LEU A 58 5.04 -3.54 -5.13
CA LEU A 58 3.68 -3.86 -4.70
C LEU A 58 2.65 -2.90 -5.27
N ILE A 59 3.07 -1.66 -5.49
CA ILE A 59 2.26 -0.63 -6.11
C ILE A 59 3.03 0.06 -7.24
N LYS A 60 2.31 0.75 -8.10
CA LYS A 60 2.84 1.68 -9.08
C LYS A 60 2.12 3.01 -8.93
N PHE A 61 2.88 4.10 -9.11
CA PHE A 61 2.28 5.41 -9.28
C PHE A 61 1.99 5.63 -10.76
N LYS A 62 0.71 5.78 -11.10
CA LYS A 62 0.31 6.26 -12.41
C LYS A 62 0.25 7.79 -12.37
N LYS A 63 1.02 8.42 -13.25
CA LYS A 63 0.97 9.88 -13.42
C LYS A 63 -0.25 10.22 -14.26
N GLU A 64 -1.18 10.97 -13.67
CA GLU A 64 -2.28 11.59 -14.40
C GLU A 64 -2.25 13.09 -14.06
N GLY A 65 -1.58 13.87 -14.93
CA GLY A 65 -1.28 15.28 -14.68
C GLY A 65 -0.43 15.48 -13.42
N ARG A 66 -0.88 16.35 -12.50
CA ARG A 66 -0.20 16.62 -11.21
C ARG A 66 -0.55 15.57 -10.13
N LEU A 67 -1.54 14.73 -10.37
CA LEU A 67 -2.03 13.75 -9.40
C LEU A 67 -1.32 12.40 -9.61
N LYS A 68 -0.98 11.75 -8.50
CA LYS A 68 -0.44 10.38 -8.49
C LYS A 68 -1.55 9.43 -8.07
N LEU A 69 -2.05 8.67 -9.03
CA LEU A 69 -2.93 7.54 -8.77
C LEU A 69 -2.08 6.35 -8.33
N LEU A 70 -2.62 5.57 -7.40
CA LEU A 70 -2.05 4.33 -6.92
C LEU A 70 -2.73 3.15 -7.62
N GLU A 71 -1.92 2.26 -8.18
CA GLU A 71 -2.36 1.00 -8.75
C GLU A 71 -1.58 -0.14 -8.11
N LEU A 72 -2.27 -1.24 -7.76
CA LEU A 72 -1.59 -2.46 -7.32
C LEU A 72 -0.87 -3.12 -8.51
N THR A 73 0.29 -3.69 -8.23
CA THR A 73 0.87 -4.69 -9.14
C THR A 73 0.21 -6.04 -8.90
N LYS A 74 0.47 -7.01 -9.79
CA LYS A 74 0.08 -8.41 -9.54
C LYS A 74 0.60 -8.91 -8.18
N LYS A 75 1.88 -8.67 -7.90
CA LYS A 75 2.53 -9.03 -6.62
C LYS A 75 1.84 -8.37 -5.43
N GLY A 76 1.49 -7.08 -5.54
CA GLY A 76 0.76 -6.36 -4.50
C GLY A 76 -0.63 -6.94 -4.26
N TYR A 77 -1.34 -7.30 -5.33
CA TYR A 77 -2.66 -7.92 -5.24
C TYR A 77 -2.61 -9.28 -4.53
N ASP A 78 -1.67 -10.15 -4.92
CA ASP A 78 -1.51 -11.48 -4.32
C ASP A 78 -1.20 -11.38 -2.81
N ILE A 79 -0.33 -10.45 -2.42
CA ILE A 79 0.00 -10.22 -1.01
C ILE A 79 -1.20 -9.64 -0.25
N ALA A 80 -1.91 -8.66 -0.82
CA ALA A 80 -3.11 -8.10 -0.19
C ALA A 80 -4.18 -9.16 0.05
N ALA A 81 -4.39 -10.05 -0.92
CA ALA A 81 -5.34 -11.16 -0.81
C ALA A 81 -4.95 -12.14 0.30
N ASN A 82 -3.66 -12.47 0.43
CA ASN A 82 -3.18 -13.32 1.51
C ASN A 82 -3.40 -12.68 2.90
N ILE A 83 -3.11 -11.38 3.04
CA ILE A 83 -3.34 -10.63 4.28
C ILE A 83 -4.83 -10.64 4.64
N GLU A 84 -5.70 -10.37 3.67
CA GLU A 84 -7.14 -10.38 3.90
C GLU A 84 -7.67 -11.77 4.27
N SER A 85 -7.17 -12.83 3.61
CA SER A 85 -7.50 -14.21 3.94
C SER A 85 -7.13 -14.54 5.39
N ILE A 86 -5.90 -14.20 5.82
CA ILE A 86 -5.45 -14.44 7.20
C ILE A 86 -6.35 -13.68 8.18
N ARG A 87 -6.67 -12.40 7.89
CA ARG A 87 -7.57 -11.60 8.72
C ARG A 87 -8.96 -12.21 8.85
N SER A 88 -9.48 -12.83 7.80
CA SER A 88 -10.81 -13.48 7.84
C SER A 88 -10.85 -14.79 8.63
N MET A 89 -9.68 -15.35 8.97
CA MET A 89 -9.54 -16.61 9.70
C MET A 89 -9.24 -16.43 11.19
N LEU A 90 -8.97 -15.19 11.62
CA LEU A 90 -8.69 -14.80 13.00
C LEU A 90 -9.89 -14.07 13.60
#